data_AF-A0A7X1Z7M2-F1
#
_entry.id   AF-A0A7X1Z7M2-F1
#
_cell.length_a   1.000
_cell.length_b   1.000
_cell.length_c   1.000
_cell.angle_alpha   90.00
_cell.angle_beta   90.00
_cell.angle_gamma   90.00
#
_symmetry.space_group_name_H-M   'P 1'
#
loop_
_entity.id
_entity.type
_entity.pdbx_description
1 polymer ?
#
loop_
_entity_poly.entity_id
_entity_poly.type
_entity_poly.pdbx_seq_one_letter_code
_entity_poly.pdbx_strand_id
1 'polypeptide(L)'
;MNYFEKIDKDFDNTLNNLTKKFGTLRCIEEQDFDIESLKKYHMRLYILRELIVVSNVQEDERISQPLNDATSDFIEFIWLLYTGRYKASIASLRNGLDIFARSMIRSLDFSLETNSFSNNVEKVLKNVRVKNEVHLTSNEAKKNHKTFINENFTENMKYLYKELSDFIHGRMRQQIEVAHYLNNIIDFENNQSADEYNRVINIGVQILETVYSMFLLVNYNKIDENENTYKLNLMIDQINGKFKKYKSQYLS
;
A
#
# COMPACT_ATOMS: atom_id res chain seq x y z
N MET A 1 -23.57 12.28 -8.40
CA MET A 1 -22.88 11.14 -7.76
C MET A 1 -21.56 11.68 -7.23
N ASN A 2 -21.37 11.68 -5.92
CA ASN A 2 -20.13 12.11 -5.27
C ASN A 2 -18.97 11.18 -5.70
N TYR A 3 -17.74 11.68 -5.65
CA TYR A 3 -16.51 10.94 -5.95
C TYR A 3 -16.45 9.58 -5.22
N PHE A 4 -16.75 9.56 -3.91
CA PHE A 4 -16.74 8.32 -3.13
C PHE A 4 -17.90 7.38 -3.42
N GLU A 5 -19.08 7.89 -3.81
CA GLU A 5 -20.19 7.05 -4.28
C GLU A 5 -19.82 6.27 -5.56
N LYS A 6 -18.96 6.85 -6.41
CA LYS A 6 -18.43 6.17 -7.59
C LYS A 6 -17.53 5.00 -7.21
N ILE A 7 -16.66 5.20 -6.22
CA ILE A 7 -15.73 4.18 -5.72
C ILE A 7 -16.51 3.03 -5.08
N ASP A 8 -17.50 3.36 -4.23
CA ASP A 8 -18.37 2.37 -3.59
C ASP A 8 -19.13 1.53 -4.61
N LYS A 9 -19.70 2.16 -5.64
CA LYS A 9 -20.38 1.44 -6.71
C LYS A 9 -19.44 0.53 -7.51
N ASP A 10 -18.19 0.96 -7.72
CA ASP A 10 -17.17 0.15 -8.38
C ASP A 10 -16.76 -1.07 -7.54
N PHE A 11 -16.64 -0.87 -6.22
CA PHE A 11 -16.42 -1.95 -5.27
C PHE A 11 -17.54 -2.99 -5.33
N ASP A 12 -18.81 -2.56 -5.22
CA ASP A 12 -19.97 -3.45 -5.27
C ASP A 12 -20.03 -4.23 -6.59
N ASN A 13 -19.74 -3.58 -7.72
CA ASN A 13 -19.69 -4.23 -9.03
C ASN A 13 -18.56 -5.29 -9.08
N THR A 14 -17.39 -4.96 -8.54
CA THR A 14 -16.25 -5.88 -8.50
C THR A 14 -16.56 -7.09 -7.66
N LEU A 15 -17.12 -6.90 -6.45
CA LEU A 15 -17.52 -7.97 -5.55
C LEU A 15 -18.55 -8.88 -6.22
N ASN A 16 -19.61 -8.29 -6.82
CA ASN A 16 -20.64 -9.04 -7.55
C ASN A 16 -20.06 -9.88 -8.70
N ASN A 17 -19.09 -9.34 -9.45
CA ASN A 17 -18.45 -10.06 -10.54
C ASN A 17 -17.59 -11.22 -10.03
N LEU A 18 -16.89 -11.04 -8.91
CA LEU A 18 -16.11 -12.10 -8.27
C LEU A 18 -17.02 -13.20 -7.75
N THR A 19 -18.11 -12.87 -7.06
CA THR A 19 -19.10 -13.85 -6.59
C THR A 19 -19.72 -14.63 -7.75
N LYS A 20 -20.05 -13.96 -8.87
CA LYS A 20 -20.57 -14.65 -10.05
C LYS A 20 -19.56 -15.63 -10.66
N LYS A 21 -18.28 -15.29 -10.65
CA LYS A 21 -17.22 -16.07 -11.31
C LYS A 21 -16.73 -17.24 -10.46
N PHE A 22 -16.69 -17.07 -9.14
CA PHE A 22 -16.12 -18.05 -8.20
C PHE A 22 -17.17 -18.74 -7.31
N GLY A 23 -18.46 -18.39 -7.48
CA GLY A 23 -19.54 -18.81 -6.57
C GLY A 23 -19.64 -17.89 -5.35
N THR A 24 -20.43 -18.26 -4.33
CA THR A 24 -20.16 -17.76 -2.98
C THR A 24 -18.68 -18.03 -2.74
N LEU A 25 -17.88 -16.99 -2.46
CA LEU A 25 -16.54 -17.24 -1.95
C LEU A 25 -16.76 -18.21 -0.79
N ARG A 26 -16.16 -19.40 -0.77
CA ARG A 26 -16.41 -20.36 0.33
C ARG A 26 -16.10 -19.73 1.70
N CYS A 27 -15.26 -18.69 1.70
CA CYS A 27 -14.97 -17.80 2.83
C CYS A 27 -16.13 -16.87 3.26
N ILE A 28 -17.08 -16.56 2.36
CA ILE A 28 -18.28 -15.72 2.61
C ILE A 28 -19.42 -16.52 3.27
N GLU A 29 -19.40 -17.86 3.21
CA GLU A 29 -20.40 -18.67 3.92
C GLU A 29 -20.21 -18.58 5.46
N GLU A 30 -19.03 -18.15 5.92
CA GLU A 30 -18.74 -17.79 7.31
C GLU A 30 -19.06 -16.29 7.54
N GLN A 31 -19.91 -15.98 8.51
CA GLN A 31 -20.42 -14.63 8.82
C GLN A 31 -19.34 -13.64 9.33
N ASP A 32 -18.06 -13.98 9.29
CA ASP A 32 -16.97 -13.30 10.01
C ASP A 32 -15.97 -12.55 9.11
N PHE A 33 -16.29 -12.38 7.82
CA PHE A 33 -15.41 -11.68 6.88
C PHE A 33 -15.48 -10.16 7.03
N ASP A 34 -14.33 -9.51 7.22
CA ASP A 34 -14.21 -8.05 7.32
C ASP A 34 -14.31 -7.35 5.95
N ILE A 35 -15.54 -7.27 5.43
CA ILE A 35 -15.88 -6.57 4.18
C ILE A 35 -15.47 -5.10 4.26
N GLU A 36 -15.56 -4.49 5.43
CA GLU A 36 -15.22 -3.09 5.64
C GLU A 36 -13.73 -2.83 5.41
N SER A 37 -12.85 -3.71 5.90
CA SER A 37 -11.41 -3.62 5.63
C SER A 37 -11.09 -3.83 4.16
N LEU A 38 -11.77 -4.76 3.50
CA LEU A 38 -11.65 -4.94 2.06
C LEU A 38 -12.08 -3.70 1.26
N LYS A 39 -13.21 -3.08 1.64
CA LYS A 39 -13.71 -1.84 1.04
C LYS A 39 -12.72 -0.69 1.26
N LYS A 40 -12.15 -0.57 2.47
CA LYS A 40 -11.08 0.39 2.77
C LYS A 40 -9.85 0.17 1.90
N TYR A 41 -9.44 -1.09 1.67
CA TYR A 41 -8.33 -1.41 0.80
C TYR A 41 -8.59 -0.95 -0.64
N HIS A 42 -9.76 -1.32 -1.20
CA HIS A 42 -10.17 -0.93 -2.56
C HIS A 42 -10.18 0.59 -2.73
N MET A 43 -10.80 1.32 -1.79
CA MET A 43 -10.81 2.77 -1.81
C MET A 43 -9.40 3.37 -1.80
N ARG A 44 -8.50 2.88 -0.94
CA ARG A 44 -7.12 3.38 -0.84
C ARG A 44 -6.32 3.11 -2.11
N LEU A 45 -6.52 1.96 -2.73
CA LEU A 45 -5.89 1.62 -3.99
C LEU A 45 -6.40 2.50 -5.13
N TYR A 46 -7.70 2.79 -5.15
CA TYR A 46 -8.29 3.73 -6.10
C TYR A 46 -7.67 5.13 -5.97
N ILE A 47 -7.59 5.64 -4.73
CA ILE A 47 -6.97 6.94 -4.45
C ILE A 47 -5.49 6.96 -4.86
N LEU A 48 -4.71 5.92 -4.53
CA LEU A 48 -3.31 5.82 -4.93
C LEU A 48 -3.15 5.93 -6.46
N ARG A 49 -3.98 5.22 -7.23
CA ARG A 49 -3.96 5.29 -8.69
C ARG A 49 -4.29 6.69 -9.20
N GLU A 50 -5.28 7.36 -8.63
CA GLU A 50 -5.58 8.74 -9.01
C GLU A 50 -4.41 9.68 -8.72
N LEU A 51 -3.77 9.57 -7.56
CA LEU A 51 -2.60 10.40 -7.24
C LEU A 51 -1.43 10.14 -8.18
N ILE A 52 -1.20 8.89 -8.58
CA ILE A 52 -0.17 8.54 -9.57
C ILE A 52 -0.44 9.27 -10.89
N VAL A 53 -1.70 9.30 -11.34
CA VAL A 53 -2.09 10.02 -12.57
C VAL A 53 -1.82 11.53 -12.41
N VAL A 54 -2.31 12.12 -11.32
CA VAL A 54 -2.29 13.58 -11.11
C VAL A 54 -0.88 14.12 -10.83
N SER A 55 -0.01 13.32 -10.22
CA SER A 55 1.38 13.69 -9.96
C SER A 55 2.25 13.79 -11.23
N ASN A 56 1.69 13.42 -12.40
CA ASN A 56 2.38 13.35 -13.69
C ASN A 56 3.68 12.53 -13.68
N VAL A 57 3.84 11.61 -12.72
CA VAL A 57 5.02 10.70 -12.70
C VAL A 57 5.05 9.76 -13.91
N GLN A 58 3.95 9.70 -14.67
CA GLN A 58 3.84 8.94 -15.92
C GLN A 58 4.79 9.41 -17.01
N GLU A 59 5.25 10.67 -16.96
CA GLU A 59 6.17 11.24 -17.95
C GLU A 59 7.58 10.62 -17.91
N ASP A 60 7.98 10.02 -16.78
CA ASP A 60 9.27 9.31 -16.65
C ASP A 60 9.03 7.81 -16.50
N GLU A 61 9.29 7.06 -17.58
CA GLU A 61 9.12 5.60 -17.63
C GLU A 61 9.89 4.86 -16.53
N ARG A 62 11.04 5.41 -16.08
CA ARG A 62 11.86 4.79 -15.03
C ARG A 62 11.17 4.80 -13.67
N ILE A 63 10.18 5.68 -13.48
CA ILE A 63 9.36 5.83 -12.29
C ILE A 63 8.00 5.17 -12.52
N SER A 64 7.37 5.46 -13.65
CA SER A 64 5.99 5.08 -13.94
C SER A 64 5.80 3.58 -14.15
N GLN A 65 6.73 2.91 -14.85
CA GLN A 65 6.62 1.47 -15.07
C GLN A 65 6.74 0.68 -13.75
N PRO A 66 7.76 0.89 -12.90
CA PRO A 66 7.80 0.27 -11.58
C PRO A 66 6.61 0.62 -10.69
N LEU A 67 6.05 1.84 -10.76
CA LEU A 67 4.82 2.16 -10.03
C LEU A 67 3.64 1.34 -10.50
N ASN A 68 3.48 1.16 -11.81
CA ASN A 68 2.44 0.32 -12.38
C ASN A 68 2.61 -1.15 -11.93
N ASP A 69 3.84 -1.66 -11.94
CA ASP A 69 4.14 -3.01 -11.45
C ASP A 69 3.78 -3.16 -9.96
N ALA A 70 4.19 -2.20 -9.12
CA ALA A 70 3.83 -2.18 -7.71
C ALA A 70 2.31 -2.12 -7.48
N THR A 71 1.58 -1.31 -8.26
CA THR A 71 0.11 -1.28 -8.16
C THR A 71 -0.54 -2.57 -8.65
N SER A 72 0.07 -3.27 -9.61
CA SER A 72 -0.40 -4.56 -10.09
C SER A 72 -0.26 -5.63 -9.00
N ASP A 73 0.85 -5.62 -8.26
CA ASP A 73 1.05 -6.48 -7.10
C ASP A 73 0.03 -6.18 -5.98
N PHE A 74 -0.29 -4.91 -5.73
CA PHE A 74 -1.35 -4.55 -4.77
C PHE A 74 -2.74 -5.03 -5.23
N ILE A 75 -3.02 -5.03 -6.54
CA ILE A 75 -4.25 -5.62 -7.08
C ILE A 75 -4.22 -7.16 -6.92
N GLU A 76 -3.09 -7.79 -7.24
CA GLU A 76 -2.92 -9.23 -7.18
C GLU A 76 -3.04 -9.76 -5.74
N PHE A 77 -2.59 -9.00 -4.74
CA PHE A 77 -2.86 -9.30 -3.33
C PHE A 77 -4.35 -9.58 -3.08
N ILE A 78 -5.24 -8.69 -3.55
CA ILE A 78 -6.67 -8.84 -3.35
C ILE A 78 -7.21 -10.06 -4.09
N TRP A 79 -6.78 -10.26 -5.33
CA TRP A 79 -7.14 -11.45 -6.11
C TRP A 79 -6.77 -12.75 -5.38
N LEU A 80 -5.51 -12.86 -4.94
CA LEU A 80 -5.01 -14.03 -4.24
C LEU A 80 -5.72 -14.22 -2.90
N LEU A 81 -5.96 -13.14 -2.18
CA LEU A 81 -6.69 -13.15 -0.92
C LEU A 81 -8.13 -13.68 -1.12
N TYR A 82 -8.84 -13.23 -2.15
CA TYR A 82 -10.19 -13.73 -2.48
C TYR A 82 -10.20 -15.22 -2.81
N THR A 83 -9.13 -15.73 -3.39
CA THR A 83 -9.00 -17.16 -3.72
C THR A 83 -8.48 -18.01 -2.55
N GLY A 84 -8.37 -17.46 -1.34
CA GLY A 84 -7.82 -18.17 -0.20
C GLY A 84 -6.34 -18.53 -0.40
N ARG A 85 -5.54 -17.62 -0.94
CA ARG A 85 -4.09 -17.83 -1.15
C ARG A 85 -3.29 -16.86 -0.30
N TYR A 86 -3.49 -16.87 1.02
CA TYR A 86 -2.95 -15.86 1.95
C TYR A 86 -1.43 -15.70 1.91
N LYS A 87 -0.68 -16.80 1.83
CA LYS A 87 0.79 -16.72 1.71
C LYS A 87 1.24 -16.09 0.39
N ALA A 88 0.56 -16.43 -0.71
CA ALA A 88 0.85 -15.84 -2.01
C ALA A 88 0.43 -14.37 -2.07
N SER A 89 -0.72 -14.02 -1.48
CA SER A 89 -1.18 -12.63 -1.42
C SER A 89 -0.18 -11.77 -0.64
N ILE A 90 0.28 -12.23 0.53
CA ILE A 90 1.31 -11.55 1.32
C ILE A 90 2.63 -11.42 0.56
N ALA A 91 3.03 -12.44 -0.21
CA ALA A 91 4.22 -12.37 -1.06
C ALA A 91 4.08 -11.29 -2.15
N SER A 92 2.90 -11.18 -2.76
CA SER A 92 2.59 -10.13 -3.75
C SER A 92 2.63 -8.73 -3.10
N LEU A 93 2.02 -8.52 -1.93
CA LEU A 93 2.14 -7.26 -1.17
C LEU A 93 3.60 -6.87 -0.90
N ARG A 94 4.42 -7.83 -0.48
CA ARG A 94 5.83 -7.60 -0.16
C ARG A 94 6.61 -7.20 -1.41
N ASN A 95 6.36 -7.87 -2.53
CA ASN A 95 6.98 -7.54 -3.81
C ASN A 95 6.59 -6.12 -4.25
N GLY A 96 5.30 -5.79 -4.17
CA GLY A 96 4.79 -4.46 -4.50
C GLY A 96 5.42 -3.37 -3.64
N LEU A 97 5.67 -3.63 -2.36
CA LEU A 97 6.40 -2.72 -1.46
C LEU A 97 7.86 -2.49 -1.88
N ASP A 98 8.56 -3.56 -2.27
CA ASP A 98 9.95 -3.46 -2.74
C ASP A 98 10.04 -2.61 -4.01
N ILE A 99 9.16 -2.88 -4.98
CA ILE A 99 9.10 -2.15 -6.24
C ILE A 99 8.68 -0.70 -6.00
N PHE A 100 7.68 -0.46 -5.14
CA PHE A 100 7.25 0.89 -4.76
C PHE A 100 8.39 1.70 -4.16
N ALA A 101 9.13 1.14 -3.18
CA ALA A 101 10.24 1.83 -2.55
C ALA A 101 11.37 2.17 -3.54
N ARG A 102 11.63 1.27 -4.51
CA ARG A 102 12.57 1.54 -5.62
C ARG A 102 12.07 2.65 -6.53
N SER A 103 10.79 2.67 -6.87
CA SER A 103 10.24 3.77 -7.68
C SER A 103 10.33 5.13 -6.95
N MET A 104 10.03 5.15 -5.65
CA MET A 104 10.16 6.38 -4.87
C MET A 104 11.59 6.90 -4.79
N ILE A 105 12.60 6.03 -4.64
CA ILE A 105 13.99 6.51 -4.65
C ILE A 105 14.42 6.97 -6.05
N ARG A 106 13.96 6.32 -7.13
CA ARG A 106 14.20 6.75 -8.52
C ARG A 106 13.60 8.13 -8.81
N SER A 107 12.46 8.46 -8.19
CA SER A 107 11.86 9.79 -8.33
C SER A 107 12.68 10.93 -7.71
N LEU A 108 13.64 10.58 -6.85
CA LEU A 108 14.59 11.51 -6.26
C LEU A 108 15.91 11.50 -7.04
N ASP A 109 16.55 10.33 -7.10
CA ASP A 109 17.78 10.07 -7.83
C ASP A 109 17.98 8.55 -7.95
N PHE A 110 17.98 8.03 -9.18
CA PHE A 110 18.15 6.61 -9.46
C PHE A 110 19.50 6.05 -8.96
N SER A 111 20.55 6.89 -8.87
CA SER A 111 21.87 6.46 -8.40
C SER A 111 21.89 6.10 -6.90
N LEU A 112 20.87 6.53 -6.15
CA LEU A 112 20.71 6.25 -4.73
C LEU A 112 20.01 4.92 -4.45
N GLU A 113 19.44 4.25 -5.47
CA GLU A 113 18.75 2.96 -5.32
C GLU A 113 19.68 1.89 -4.75
N THR A 114 19.12 1.05 -3.88
CA THR A 114 19.78 -0.15 -3.37
C THR A 114 18.88 -1.37 -3.50
N ASN A 115 19.47 -2.56 -3.35
CA ASN A 115 18.70 -3.80 -3.28
C ASN A 115 17.98 -4.01 -1.94
N SER A 116 18.17 -3.13 -0.95
CA SER A 116 17.56 -3.23 0.38
C SER A 116 16.35 -2.31 0.50
N PHE A 117 15.18 -2.91 0.78
CA PHE A 117 13.93 -2.18 1.06
C PHE A 117 14.14 -1.09 2.12
N SER A 118 14.64 -1.48 3.30
CA SER A 118 14.81 -0.58 4.44
C SER A 118 15.71 0.61 4.10
N ASN A 119 16.78 0.37 3.35
CA ASN A 119 17.69 1.43 2.94
C ASN A 119 17.03 2.40 1.95
N ASN A 120 16.23 1.88 1.01
CA ASN A 120 15.50 2.73 0.06
C ASN A 120 14.47 3.59 0.80
N VAL A 121 13.69 3.02 1.72
CA VAL A 121 12.72 3.75 2.55
C VAL A 121 13.38 4.85 3.36
N GLU A 122 14.48 4.54 4.06
CA GLU A 122 15.23 5.53 4.84
C GLU A 122 15.75 6.69 3.98
N LYS A 123 16.30 6.38 2.81
CA LYS A 123 16.81 7.39 1.88
C LYS A 123 15.71 8.27 1.32
N VAL A 124 14.56 7.69 0.94
CA VAL A 124 13.39 8.44 0.46
C VAL A 124 12.92 9.42 1.53
N LEU A 125 12.66 8.94 2.74
CA LEU A 125 12.11 9.75 3.81
C LEU A 125 13.12 10.78 4.35
N LYS A 126 14.42 10.48 4.33
CA LYS A 126 15.47 11.47 4.61
C LYS A 126 15.46 12.60 3.59
N ASN A 127 15.31 12.31 2.30
CA ASN A 127 15.26 13.34 1.25
C ASN A 127 14.01 14.21 1.37
N VAL A 128 12.83 13.60 1.57
CA VAL A 128 11.58 14.33 1.86
C VAL A 128 11.77 15.27 3.05
N ARG A 129 12.38 14.78 4.13
CA ARG A 129 12.64 15.60 5.31
C ARG A 129 13.53 16.80 4.98
N VAL A 130 14.70 16.55 4.40
CA VAL A 130 15.68 17.61 4.07
C VAL A 130 15.08 18.66 3.12
N LYS A 131 14.27 18.24 2.14
CA LYS A 131 13.57 19.16 1.24
C LYS A 131 12.63 20.11 1.98
N ASN A 132 11.92 19.61 3.00
CA ASN A 132 10.95 20.39 3.77
C ASN A 132 11.58 21.15 4.95
N GLU A 133 12.81 20.80 5.37
CA GLU A 133 13.57 21.52 6.42
C GLU A 133 13.96 22.94 6.00
N VAL A 134 13.86 23.30 4.72
CA VAL A 134 14.19 24.65 4.20
C VAL A 134 13.36 25.75 4.89
N HIS A 135 12.14 25.43 5.32
CA HIS A 135 11.25 26.35 6.02
C HIS A 135 11.47 26.36 7.55
N LEU A 136 12.32 25.47 8.07
CA LEU A 136 12.56 25.32 9.50
C LEU A 136 13.84 26.07 9.92
N THR A 137 13.67 27.14 10.69
CA THR A 137 14.76 28.06 11.06
C THR A 137 15.55 27.60 12.29
N SER A 138 14.98 26.78 13.18
CA SER A 138 15.64 26.33 14.41
C SER A 138 16.11 24.87 14.35
N ASN A 139 17.22 24.58 15.03
CA ASN A 139 17.73 23.21 15.18
C ASN A 139 16.75 22.30 15.91
N GLU A 140 15.98 22.86 16.84
CA GLU A 140 14.92 22.13 17.55
C GLU A 140 13.79 21.73 16.61
N ALA A 141 13.33 22.63 15.74
CA ALA A 141 12.30 22.33 14.75
C ALA A 141 12.77 21.22 13.78
N LYS A 142 14.01 21.28 13.30
CA LYS A 142 14.60 20.23 12.45
C LYS A 142 14.70 18.88 13.18
N LYS A 143 15.05 18.89 14.47
CA LYS A 143 15.07 17.69 15.31
C LYS A 143 13.67 17.09 15.46
N ASN A 144 12.67 17.92 15.75
CA ASN A 144 11.27 17.47 15.90
C ASN A 144 10.71 16.90 14.60
N HIS A 145 11.01 17.54 13.47
CA HIS A 145 10.64 17.06 12.14
C HIS A 145 11.28 15.70 11.81
N LYS A 146 12.58 15.53 12.11
CA LYS A 146 13.27 14.24 11.98
C LYS A 146 12.63 13.14 12.82
N THR A 147 12.35 13.42 14.09
CA THR A 147 11.69 12.48 14.99
C THR A 147 10.33 12.08 14.45
N PHE A 148 9.52 13.07 14.01
CA PHE A 148 8.20 12.81 13.44
C PHE A 148 8.25 11.88 12.23
N ILE A 149 9.12 12.18 11.25
CA ILE A 149 9.25 11.36 10.03
C ILE A 149 9.67 9.92 10.37
N ASN A 150 10.64 9.77 11.27
CA ASN A 150 11.16 8.46 11.65
C ASN A 150 10.11 7.61 12.36
N GLU A 151 9.44 8.16 13.37
CA GLU A 151 8.46 7.42 14.18
C GLU A 151 7.20 7.08 13.39
N ASN A 152 6.71 8.00 12.55
CA ASN A 152 5.41 7.84 11.92
C ASN A 152 5.44 7.09 10.58
N PHE A 153 6.56 7.17 9.85
CA PHE A 153 6.68 6.60 8.51
C PHE A 153 7.83 5.59 8.41
N THR A 154 9.06 5.95 8.77
CA THR A 154 10.24 5.07 8.56
C THR A 154 10.10 3.76 9.32
N GLU A 155 9.91 3.84 10.65
CA GLU A 155 9.84 2.65 11.49
C GLU A 155 8.53 1.88 11.26
N ASN A 156 7.43 2.57 10.96
CA ASN A 156 6.17 1.93 10.60
C ASN A 156 6.30 1.06 9.34
N MET A 157 6.96 1.55 8.29
CA MET A 157 7.18 0.78 7.06
C MET A 157 8.09 -0.43 7.28
N LYS A 158 9.18 -0.24 8.04
CA LYS A 158 10.08 -1.36 8.37
C LYS A 158 9.37 -2.43 9.18
N TYR A 159 8.55 -2.02 10.14
CA TYR A 159 7.73 -2.92 10.94
C TYR A 159 6.79 -3.74 10.05
N LEU A 160 5.98 -3.08 9.21
CA LEU A 160 5.04 -3.76 8.31
C LEU A 160 5.76 -4.70 7.34
N TYR A 161 6.90 -4.29 6.76
CA TYR A 161 7.67 -5.14 5.87
C TYR A 161 8.25 -6.37 6.59
N LYS A 162 8.67 -6.20 7.85
CA LYS A 162 9.11 -7.31 8.70
C LYS A 162 7.95 -8.26 8.98
N GLU A 163 6.74 -7.77 9.29
CA GLU A 163 5.56 -8.62 9.47
C GLU A 163 5.24 -9.46 8.23
N LEU A 164 5.34 -8.90 7.03
CA LEU A 164 5.18 -9.66 5.79
C LEU A 164 6.25 -10.74 5.65
N SER A 165 7.50 -10.41 5.96
CA SER A 165 8.62 -11.35 5.90
C SER A 165 8.43 -12.49 6.89
N ASP A 166 8.06 -12.17 8.14
CA ASP A 166 7.77 -13.14 9.19
C ASP A 166 6.57 -14.02 8.83
N PHE A 167 5.56 -13.49 8.12
CA PHE A 167 4.44 -14.30 7.63
C PHE A 167 4.87 -15.30 6.57
N ILE A 168 5.69 -14.88 5.60
CA ILE A 168 6.20 -15.75 4.52
C ILE A 168 7.11 -16.85 5.06
N HIS A 169 7.98 -16.50 6.02
CA HIS A 169 9.00 -17.39 6.57
C HIS A 169 8.54 -18.15 7.83
N GLY A 170 7.45 -17.72 8.46
CA GLY A 170 7.04 -18.16 9.80
C GLY A 170 6.39 -19.53 9.90
N ARG A 171 5.96 -20.13 8.79
CA ARG A 171 5.43 -21.50 8.75
C ARG A 171 5.74 -22.15 7.41
N MET A 172 6.74 -23.02 7.39
CA MET A 172 6.90 -24.20 6.51
C MET A 172 8.36 -24.70 6.59
N ARG A 173 8.62 -25.63 7.49
CA ARG A 173 9.66 -26.65 7.33
C ARG A 173 8.98 -27.98 7.04
N GLN A 174 8.28 -28.08 5.90
CA GLN A 174 7.82 -29.36 5.41
C GLN A 174 8.16 -29.41 3.93
N GLN A 175 8.94 -30.43 3.53
CA GLN A 175 9.10 -30.77 2.13
C GLN A 175 7.72 -31.15 1.61
N ILE A 176 7.13 -30.27 0.79
CA ILE A 176 5.93 -30.60 0.04
C ILE A 176 6.42 -31.02 -1.33
N GLU A 177 6.17 -32.28 -1.71
CA GLU A 177 6.38 -32.72 -3.08
C GLU A 177 5.63 -31.80 -4.04
N VAL A 178 6.26 -31.42 -5.17
CA VAL A 178 5.68 -30.45 -6.11
C VAL A 178 4.26 -30.82 -6.55
N ALA A 179 3.97 -32.11 -6.71
CA ALA A 179 2.64 -32.61 -7.04
C ALA A 179 1.61 -32.31 -5.94
N HIS A 180 1.97 -32.48 -4.67
CA HIS A 180 1.09 -32.14 -3.55
C HIS A 180 0.87 -30.63 -3.44
N TYR A 181 1.89 -29.83 -3.74
CA TYR A 181 1.77 -28.37 -3.80
C TYR A 181 0.83 -27.93 -4.94
N LEU A 182 0.97 -28.52 -6.14
CA LEU A 182 0.10 -28.25 -7.28
C LEU A 182 -1.34 -28.71 -7.02
N ASN A 183 -1.55 -29.88 -6.40
CA ASN A 183 -2.87 -30.33 -6.02
C ASN A 183 -3.49 -29.40 -4.98
N ASN A 184 -2.74 -28.91 -3.98
CA ASN A 184 -3.26 -27.89 -3.05
C ASN A 184 -3.58 -26.53 -3.71
N ILE A 185 -2.98 -26.24 -4.88
CA ILE A 185 -3.29 -25.05 -5.69
C ILE A 185 -4.55 -25.26 -6.52
N ILE A 186 -4.76 -26.48 -7.01
CA ILE A 186 -5.84 -26.88 -7.94
C ILE A 186 -7.11 -27.22 -7.15
N ASP A 187 -6.99 -28.06 -6.12
CA ASP A 187 -8.02 -28.36 -5.16
C ASP A 187 -8.09 -27.19 -4.19
N PHE A 188 -9.09 -26.32 -4.39
CA PHE A 188 -9.49 -25.22 -3.50
C PHE A 188 -9.88 -25.69 -2.06
N GLU A 189 -9.42 -26.85 -1.62
CA GLU A 189 -9.59 -27.41 -0.28
C GLU A 189 -8.44 -26.95 0.63
N ASN A 190 -8.41 -25.66 0.94
CA ASN A 190 -7.73 -25.23 2.15
C ASN A 190 -8.78 -24.60 3.07
N ASN A 191 -9.05 -25.29 4.18
CA ASN A 191 -9.77 -24.77 5.34
C ASN A 191 -9.00 -23.55 5.88
N GLN A 192 -9.29 -22.39 5.31
CA GLN A 192 -8.65 -21.15 5.69
C GLN A 192 -9.61 -20.34 6.56
N SER A 193 -9.20 -20.08 7.80
CA SER A 193 -10.05 -19.43 8.77
C SER A 193 -10.32 -17.96 8.41
N ALA A 194 -11.53 -17.49 8.74
CA ALA A 194 -11.88 -16.08 8.69
C ALA A 194 -10.88 -15.21 9.50
N ASP A 195 -10.34 -15.71 10.61
CA ASP A 195 -9.32 -15.02 11.40
C ASP A 195 -8.05 -14.70 10.60
N GLU A 196 -7.57 -15.66 9.80
CA GLU A 196 -6.36 -15.45 9.00
C GLU A 196 -6.64 -14.50 7.84
N TYR A 197 -7.82 -14.60 7.21
CA TYR A 197 -8.29 -13.59 6.25
C TYR A 197 -8.28 -12.19 6.87
N ASN A 198 -8.96 -12.02 8.00
CA ASN A 198 -9.14 -10.73 8.69
C ASN A 198 -7.78 -10.14 9.07
N ARG A 199 -6.86 -10.98 9.56
CA ARG A 199 -5.49 -10.54 9.84
C ARG A 199 -4.78 -10.05 8.58
N VAL A 200 -4.86 -10.81 7.49
CA VAL A 200 -4.15 -10.49 6.24
C VAL A 200 -4.70 -9.23 5.57
N ILE A 201 -6.02 -9.06 5.49
CA ILE A 201 -6.61 -7.85 4.93
C ILE A 201 -6.26 -6.62 5.76
N ASN A 202 -6.27 -6.72 7.11
CA ASN A 202 -5.91 -5.63 7.99
C ASN A 202 -4.45 -5.17 7.79
N ILE A 203 -3.52 -6.11 7.61
CA ILE A 203 -2.13 -5.80 7.26
C ILE A 203 -2.06 -5.08 5.91
N GLY A 204 -2.77 -5.59 4.89
CA GLY A 204 -2.82 -4.96 3.56
C GLY A 204 -3.35 -3.53 3.61
N VAL A 205 -4.39 -3.28 4.40
CA VAL A 205 -5.00 -1.96 4.63
C VAL A 205 -3.98 -0.99 5.23
N GLN A 206 -3.23 -1.41 6.26
CA GLN A 206 -2.19 -0.59 6.90
C GLN A 206 -1.01 -0.30 5.96
N ILE A 207 -0.62 -1.28 5.15
CA ILE A 207 0.42 -1.12 4.12
C ILE A 207 0.02 -0.06 3.12
N LEU A 208 -1.16 -0.18 2.52
CA LEU A 208 -1.61 0.77 1.50
C LEU A 208 -1.74 2.20 2.04
N GLU A 209 -2.18 2.33 3.28
CA GLU A 209 -2.23 3.62 3.96
C GLU A 209 -0.86 4.28 4.11
N THR A 210 0.16 3.47 4.41
CA THR A 210 1.52 3.96 4.57
C THR A 210 2.17 4.25 3.22
N VAL A 211 1.97 3.38 2.22
CA VAL A 211 2.39 3.58 0.82
C VAL A 211 1.83 4.88 0.25
N TYR A 212 0.52 5.09 0.37
CA TYR A 212 -0.14 6.33 -0.03
C TYR A 212 0.50 7.53 0.68
N SER A 213 0.70 7.46 1.99
CA SER A 213 1.20 8.60 2.77
C SER A 213 2.62 8.96 2.33
N MET A 214 3.46 7.95 2.06
CA MET A 214 4.78 8.16 1.49
C MET A 214 4.71 8.76 0.09
N PHE A 215 3.79 8.28 -0.76
CA PHE A 215 3.64 8.82 -2.12
C PHE A 215 3.29 10.31 -2.09
N LEU A 216 2.35 10.70 -1.22
CA LEU A 216 2.03 12.11 -1.00
C LEU A 216 3.21 12.90 -0.45
N LEU A 217 3.92 12.39 0.54
CA LEU A 217 5.11 13.06 1.09
C LEU A 217 6.16 13.38 0.02
N VAL A 218 6.35 12.48 -0.95
CA VAL A 218 7.30 12.66 -2.04
C VAL A 218 6.77 13.63 -3.10
N ASN A 219 5.48 13.53 -3.44
CA ASN A 219 4.89 14.21 -4.61
C ASN A 219 3.93 15.36 -4.28
N TYR A 220 3.83 15.79 -3.02
CA TYR A 220 2.81 16.73 -2.55
C TYR A 220 2.68 17.97 -3.44
N ASN A 221 3.79 18.69 -3.68
CA ASN A 221 3.75 19.94 -4.45
C ASN A 221 3.21 19.73 -5.88
N LYS A 222 3.64 18.67 -6.57
CA LYS A 222 3.14 18.36 -7.92
C LYS A 222 1.64 18.05 -7.91
N ILE A 223 1.19 17.32 -6.90
CA ILE A 223 -0.22 16.93 -6.75
C ILE A 223 -1.07 18.16 -6.40
N ASP A 224 -0.59 19.02 -5.50
CA ASP A 224 -1.29 20.25 -5.08
C ASP A 224 -1.40 21.27 -6.23
N GLU A 225 -0.41 21.32 -7.12
CA GLU A 225 -0.43 22.14 -8.35
C GLU A 225 -1.41 21.61 -9.41
N ASN A 226 -1.53 20.29 -9.55
CA ASN A 226 -2.31 19.66 -10.62
C ASN A 226 -3.73 19.26 -10.24
N GLU A 227 -4.04 19.10 -8.95
CA GLU A 227 -5.35 18.70 -8.47
C GLU A 227 -6.18 19.91 -8.02
N ASN A 228 -7.50 19.81 -8.17
CA ASN A 228 -8.37 20.75 -7.47
C ASN A 228 -8.19 20.56 -5.94
N THR A 229 -7.79 21.62 -5.24
CA THR A 229 -7.56 21.63 -3.78
C THR A 229 -8.69 20.99 -2.99
N TYR A 230 -9.95 21.15 -3.42
CA TYR A 230 -11.10 20.50 -2.78
C TYR A 230 -11.06 18.97 -2.92
N LYS A 231 -10.77 18.44 -4.11
CA LYS A 231 -10.68 16.99 -4.36
C LYS A 231 -9.47 16.38 -3.65
N LEU A 232 -8.32 17.08 -3.63
CA LEU A 232 -7.15 16.65 -2.86
C LEU A 232 -7.45 16.61 -1.36
N ASN A 233 -8.10 17.64 -0.81
CA ASN A 233 -8.49 17.64 0.60
C ASN A 233 -9.49 16.52 0.92
N LEU A 234 -10.48 16.27 0.04
CA LEU A 234 -11.38 15.12 0.18
C LEU A 234 -10.61 13.79 0.23
N MET A 235 -9.64 13.59 -0.66
CA MET A 235 -8.79 12.39 -0.64
C MET A 235 -7.98 12.29 0.65
N ILE A 236 -7.29 13.37 1.04
CA ILE A 236 -6.54 13.44 2.31
C ILE A 236 -7.47 13.17 3.49
N ASP A 237 -8.72 13.61 3.41
CA ASP A 237 -9.67 13.52 4.50
C ASP A 237 -10.10 12.11 4.85
N GLN A 238 -10.11 11.23 3.85
CA GLN A 238 -10.38 9.81 4.02
C GLN A 238 -9.19 9.01 4.57
N ILE A 239 -8.08 9.68 4.91
CA ILE A 239 -6.78 9.02 5.13
C ILE A 239 -6.15 9.41 6.47
N ASN A 240 -5.13 8.63 6.85
CA ASN A 240 -4.39 8.62 8.10
C ASN A 240 -4.19 10.01 8.70
N GLY A 241 -4.55 10.15 9.98
CA GLY A 241 -4.29 11.35 10.77
C GLY A 241 -2.80 11.75 10.81
N LYS A 242 -1.87 10.81 10.59
CA LYS A 242 -0.43 11.07 10.50
C LYS A 242 -0.07 12.05 9.37
N PHE A 243 -0.58 11.84 8.15
CA PHE A 243 -0.29 12.75 7.03
C PHE A 243 -0.97 14.10 7.23
N LYS A 244 -2.23 14.12 7.72
CA LYS A 244 -2.91 15.38 8.05
C LYS A 244 -2.11 16.23 9.03
N LYS A 245 -1.61 15.58 10.10
CA LYS A 245 -0.74 16.22 11.10
C LYS A 245 0.56 16.71 10.48
N TYR A 246 1.18 15.93 9.60
CA TYR A 246 2.38 16.35 8.88
C TYR A 246 2.13 17.60 8.03
N LYS A 247 1.06 17.58 7.21
CA LYS A 247 0.67 18.70 6.35
C LYS A 247 0.51 19.98 7.17
N SER A 248 -0.25 19.93 8.26
CA SER A 248 -0.49 21.10 9.13
C SER A 248 0.74 21.65 9.85
N GLN A 249 1.79 20.83 10.02
CA GLN A 249 2.97 21.20 10.80
C GLN A 249 4.16 21.59 9.93
N TYR A 250 4.27 21.05 8.72
CA TYR A 250 5.49 21.10 7.92
C TYR A 250 5.29 21.41 6.43
N LEU A 251 4.05 21.43 5.92
CA LEU A 251 3.76 21.73 4.50
C LEU A 251 2.87 22.97 4.28
N SER A 252 2.22 23.46 5.34
CA SER A 252 1.37 24.67 5.34
C SER A 252 2.12 25.91 5.80
#